data_AF-A0A165JBT3-F1
#
_entry.id   AF-A0A165JBT3-F1
#
_cell.length_a   1.000
_cell.length_b   1.000
_cell.length_c   1.000
_cell.angle_alpha   90.00
_cell.angle_beta   90.00
_cell.angle_gamma   90.00
#
_symmetry.space_group_name_H-M   'P 1'
#
loop_
_entity.id
_entity.type
_entity.pdbx_description
1 polymer ?
#
loop_
_entity_poly.entity_id
_entity_poly.type
_entity_poly.pdbx_seq_one_letter_code
_entity_poly.pdbx_strand_id
1 'polypeptide(L)'
;MADDARVWKVYLKAARKHDKELLDQWNGTLDTLLIFAGLFSAVLTTFIIESYKQMQPDYAKEAFLLQFANISGTRYVGPSDEVEESARAINCLWISSLIASLSTALIAILAKQWLAFYPVSDRENLREWAQLRQYRFDALKRWHVPVLIAVVPVLLHISLMLFLAGLVVFLWDIDTGTMVLAFVLSSATYGLYGFTTLSPVFWSSSPFRTPLTPVLKRIFHRDSPIIAISLYSVAIAAMLGLTAVHAVTRSVVALYTLAVRIPRRCVSFLIRNVLVPGI
;
A
#
# COMPACT_ATOMS: atom_id res chain seq x y z
N MET A 1 -43.53 5.63 29.97
CA MET A 1 -42.77 6.85 30.32
C MET A 1 -43.41 8.01 29.61
N ALA A 2 -43.56 9.16 30.26
CA ALA A 2 -44.05 10.39 29.64
C ALA A 2 -43.08 10.88 28.55
N ASP A 3 -43.60 11.59 27.56
CA ASP A 3 -42.85 12.02 26.37
C ASP A 3 -41.87 13.18 26.67
N ASP A 4 -42.10 13.92 27.76
CA ASP A 4 -41.28 15.02 28.27
C ASP A 4 -40.33 14.62 29.41
N ALA A 5 -40.29 13.32 29.74
CA ALA A 5 -39.52 12.81 30.87
C ALA A 5 -38.03 13.22 30.81
N ARG A 6 -37.47 13.59 31.96
CA ARG A 6 -36.05 14.02 32.09
C ARG A 6 -35.05 13.03 31.48
N VAL A 7 -35.38 11.74 31.49
CA VAL A 7 -34.58 10.68 30.87
C VAL A 7 -34.30 10.92 29.38
N TRP A 8 -35.28 11.43 28.63
CA TRP A 8 -35.12 11.69 27.20
C TRP A 8 -34.18 12.85 26.91
N LYS A 9 -34.17 13.88 27.77
CA LYS A 9 -33.22 15.01 27.68
C LYS A 9 -31.77 14.55 27.94
N VAL A 10 -31.59 13.67 28.94
CA VAL A 10 -30.26 13.10 29.25
C VAL A 10 -29.80 12.17 28.12
N TYR A 11 -30.69 11.30 27.63
CA TYR A 11 -30.41 10.40 26.51
C TYR A 11 -30.05 11.18 25.24
N LEU A 12 -30.83 12.20 24.86
CA LEU A 12 -30.56 13.07 23.71
C LEU A 12 -29.15 13.65 23.77
N LYS A 13 -28.77 14.23 24.92
CA LYS A 13 -27.45 14.84 25.11
C LYS A 13 -26.33 13.81 24.96
N ALA A 14 -26.47 12.64 25.57
CA ALA A 14 -25.49 11.57 25.50
C ALA A 14 -25.39 10.98 24.07
N ALA A 15 -26.52 10.71 23.43
CA ALA A 15 -26.62 10.14 22.10
C ALA A 15 -26.05 11.08 21.04
N ARG A 16 -26.40 12.37 21.05
CA ARG A 16 -25.81 13.36 20.13
C ARG A 16 -24.30 13.49 20.30
N LYS A 17 -23.80 13.48 21.54
CA LYS A 17 -22.36 13.52 21.79
C LYS A 17 -21.68 12.29 21.18
N HIS A 18 -22.22 11.11 21.43
CA HIS A 18 -21.70 9.85 20.89
C HIS A 18 -21.74 9.82 19.35
N ASP A 19 -22.86 10.19 18.74
CA ASP A 19 -23.03 10.22 17.29
C ASP A 19 -22.07 11.20 16.63
N LYS A 20 -21.89 12.38 17.24
CA LYS A 20 -20.93 13.37 16.76
C LYS A 20 -19.51 12.83 16.78
N GLU A 21 -19.05 12.29 17.91
CA GLU A 21 -17.70 11.71 18.04
C GLU A 21 -17.48 10.57 17.03
N LEU A 22 -18.48 9.71 16.84
CA LEU A 22 -18.44 8.61 15.87
C LEU A 22 -18.32 9.13 14.42
N LEU A 23 -19.19 10.06 14.03
CA LEU A 23 -19.20 10.63 12.68
C LEU A 23 -17.94 11.43 12.39
N ASP A 24 -17.45 12.23 13.35
CA ASP A 24 -16.23 13.02 13.21
C ASP A 24 -15.03 12.08 12.99
N GLN A 25 -14.93 10.99 13.76
CA GLN A 25 -13.87 9.99 13.61
C GLN A 25 -13.93 9.29 12.24
N TRP A 26 -15.10 8.81 11.83
CA TRP A 26 -15.24 8.09 10.55
C TRP A 26 -15.03 9.01 9.36
N ASN A 27 -15.63 10.21 9.34
CA ASN A 27 -15.43 11.16 8.26
C ASN A 27 -13.95 11.57 8.14
N GLY A 28 -13.28 11.90 9.26
CA GLY A 28 -11.85 12.23 9.23
C GLY A 28 -10.97 11.10 8.70
N THR A 29 -11.31 9.85 9.05
CA THR A 29 -10.61 8.67 8.52
C THR A 29 -10.84 8.53 7.01
N LEU A 30 -12.10 8.63 6.55
CA LEU A 30 -12.46 8.51 5.13
C LEU A 30 -11.84 9.62 4.28
N ASP A 31 -11.78 10.85 4.79
CA ASP A 31 -11.14 11.99 4.12
C ASP A 31 -9.64 11.77 3.91
N THR A 32 -8.96 11.28 4.94
CA THR A 32 -7.53 10.96 4.86
C THR A 32 -7.28 9.86 3.81
N LEU A 33 -8.11 8.82 3.79
CA LEU A 33 -7.98 7.72 2.83
C LEU A 33 -8.28 8.17 1.40
N LEU A 34 -9.23 9.07 1.20
CA LEU A 34 -9.57 9.62 -0.13
C LEU A 34 -8.41 10.43 -0.71
N ILE A 35 -7.79 11.29 0.10
CA ILE A 35 -6.61 12.06 -0.32
C ILE A 35 -5.48 11.11 -0.70
N PHE A 36 -5.21 10.11 0.15
CA PHE A 36 -4.16 9.12 -0.15
C PHE A 36 -4.46 8.33 -1.41
N ALA A 37 -5.69 7.81 -1.57
CA ALA A 37 -6.09 7.04 -2.75
C ALA A 37 -5.95 7.85 -4.05
N GLY A 38 -6.30 9.15 -4.02
CA GLY A 38 -6.12 10.04 -5.18
C GLY A 38 -4.65 10.24 -5.54
N LEU A 39 -3.81 10.60 -4.56
CA LEU A 39 -2.38 10.82 -4.76
C LEU A 39 -1.66 9.53 -5.20
N PHE A 40 -1.98 8.42 -4.54
CA PHE A 40 -1.41 7.11 -4.85
C PHE A 40 -1.80 6.65 -6.25
N SER A 41 -3.07 6.82 -6.65
CA SER A 41 -3.52 6.48 -8.01
C SER A 41 -2.81 7.31 -9.08
N ALA A 42 -2.54 8.59 -8.82
CA ALA A 42 -1.81 9.45 -9.75
C ALA A 42 -0.37 8.96 -9.95
N VAL A 43 0.36 8.67 -8.86
CA VAL A 43 1.72 8.11 -8.92
C VAL A 43 1.71 6.73 -9.59
N LEU A 44 0.78 5.85 -9.22
CA LEU A 44 0.69 4.52 -9.81
C LEU A 44 0.40 4.57 -11.33
N THR A 45 -0.39 5.54 -11.79
CA THR A 45 -0.69 5.71 -13.21
C THR A 45 0.57 6.05 -14.02
N THR A 46 1.52 6.82 -13.48
CA THR A 46 2.77 7.12 -14.20
C THR A 46 3.62 5.88 -14.39
N PHE A 47 3.67 5.00 -13.38
CA PHE A 47 4.34 3.70 -13.50
C PHE A 47 3.65 2.77 -14.51
N ILE A 48 2.32 2.71 -14.50
CA ILE A 48 1.55 1.90 -15.47
C ILE A 48 1.83 2.35 -16.92
N ILE A 49 1.89 3.67 -17.16
CA ILE A 49 2.23 4.20 -18.50
C ILE A 49 3.61 3.69 -18.94
N GLU A 50 4.58 3.62 -18.03
CA GLU A 50 5.92 3.12 -18.33
C GLU A 50 5.94 1.60 -18.54
N SER A 51 5.28 0.81 -17.68
CA SER A 51 5.23 -0.66 -17.85
C SER A 51 4.47 -1.10 -19.09
N TYR A 52 3.52 -0.31 -19.57
CA TYR A 52 2.78 -0.65 -20.78
C TYR A 52 3.67 -0.63 -22.02
N LYS A 53 4.76 0.15 -22.01
CA LYS A 53 5.76 0.15 -23.09
C LYS A 53 6.49 -1.18 -23.19
N GLN A 54 6.68 -1.89 -22.07
CA GLN A 54 7.30 -3.23 -22.06
C GLN A 54 6.37 -4.32 -22.64
N MET A 55 5.07 -4.04 -22.76
CA MET A 55 4.12 -4.92 -23.44
C MET A 55 4.04 -4.67 -24.95
N GLN A 56 4.67 -3.61 -25.43
CA GLN A 56 4.67 -3.25 -26.85
C GLN A 56 6.02 -3.62 -27.48
N PRO A 57 6.03 -3.95 -28.78
CA PRO A 57 7.27 -4.11 -29.51
C PRO A 57 8.09 -2.82 -29.46
N ASP A 58 9.40 -2.95 -29.28
CA ASP A 58 10.31 -1.81 -29.42
C ASP A 58 10.45 -1.46 -30.91
N TYR A 59 9.60 -0.56 -31.40
CA TYR A 59 9.59 -0.14 -32.79
C TYR A 59 10.94 0.40 -33.29
N ALA A 60 11.78 0.97 -32.41
CA ALA A 60 13.11 1.45 -32.79
C ALA A 60 14.05 0.25 -33.05
N LYS A 61 14.01 -0.75 -32.17
CA LYS A 61 14.73 -2.02 -32.35
C LYS A 61 14.24 -2.76 -33.60
N GLU A 62 12.94 -2.85 -33.82
CA GLU A 62 12.36 -3.49 -35.00
C GLU A 62 12.75 -2.78 -36.30
N ALA A 63 12.73 -1.44 -36.32
CA ALA A 63 13.18 -0.66 -37.47
C ALA A 63 14.67 -0.90 -37.79
N PHE A 64 15.51 -1.01 -36.75
CA PHE A 64 16.92 -1.34 -36.92
C PHE A 64 17.12 -2.77 -37.46
N LEU A 65 16.39 -3.75 -36.92
CA LEU A 65 16.45 -5.15 -37.38
C LEU A 65 15.99 -5.29 -38.83
N LEU A 66 14.94 -4.56 -39.24
CA LEU A 66 14.50 -4.46 -40.64
C LEU A 66 15.60 -3.92 -41.55
N GLN A 67 16.25 -2.82 -41.15
CA GLN A 67 17.32 -2.21 -41.94
C GLN A 67 18.53 -3.13 -42.03
N PHE A 68 18.93 -3.75 -40.91
CA PHE A 68 20.01 -4.72 -40.87
C PHE A 68 19.71 -5.93 -41.75
N ALA A 69 18.49 -6.46 -41.70
CA ALA A 69 18.06 -7.59 -42.53
C ALA A 69 18.13 -7.27 -44.02
N ASN A 70 17.72 -6.05 -44.41
CA ASN A 70 17.79 -5.59 -45.79
C ASN A 70 19.25 -5.47 -46.29
N ILE A 71 20.17 -5.03 -45.44
CA ILE A 71 21.60 -4.89 -45.79
C ILE A 71 22.32 -6.24 -45.81
N SER A 72 22.02 -7.13 -44.85
CA SER A 72 22.69 -8.42 -44.68
C SER A 72 22.10 -9.54 -45.55
N GLY A 73 20.98 -9.29 -46.24
CA GLY A 73 20.29 -10.28 -47.06
C GLY A 73 19.56 -11.35 -46.24
N THR A 74 19.44 -11.18 -44.92
CA THR A 74 18.68 -12.09 -44.05
C THR A 74 17.19 -11.78 -44.10
N ARG A 75 16.33 -12.79 -43.95
CA ARG A 75 14.87 -12.58 -43.88
C ARG A 75 14.51 -11.99 -42.52
N TYR A 76 13.92 -10.79 -42.53
CA TYR A 76 13.30 -10.23 -41.33
C TYR A 76 12.07 -11.05 -40.92
N VAL A 77 12.04 -11.46 -39.65
CA VAL A 77 10.86 -12.01 -38.99
C VAL A 77 10.33 -10.89 -38.10
N GLY A 78 9.04 -10.57 -38.23
CA GLY A 78 8.41 -9.51 -37.44
C GLY A 78 8.54 -9.75 -35.93
N PRO A 79 8.23 -8.72 -35.11
CA PRO A 79 8.25 -8.86 -33.67
C PRO A 79 7.39 -10.06 -33.26
N SER A 80 7.90 -10.86 -32.33
CA SER A 80 7.12 -11.91 -31.69
C SER A 80 5.96 -11.26 -30.93
N ASP A 81 4.75 -11.81 -31.08
CA ASP A 81 3.58 -11.41 -30.28
C ASP A 81 3.70 -11.86 -28.80
N GLU A 82 4.77 -12.57 -28.45
CA GLU A 82 5.01 -13.07 -27.10
C GLU A 82 5.50 -11.96 -26.16
N VAL A 83 4.58 -11.42 -25.38
CA VAL A 83 4.88 -10.51 -24.27
C VAL A 83 5.64 -11.25 -23.17
N GLU A 84 6.76 -10.66 -22.75
CA GLU A 84 7.60 -11.16 -21.65
C GLU A 84 6.79 -11.41 -20.37
N GLU A 85 7.05 -12.53 -19.71
CA GLU A 85 6.30 -12.95 -18.50
C GLU A 85 6.46 -11.95 -17.35
N SER A 86 7.66 -11.36 -17.20
CA SER A 86 7.98 -10.32 -16.21
C SER A 86 7.12 -9.07 -16.44
N ALA A 87 7.09 -8.55 -17.67
CA ALA A 87 6.28 -7.39 -18.07
C ALA A 87 4.78 -7.64 -17.81
N ARG A 88 4.29 -8.85 -18.09
CA ARG A 88 2.91 -9.25 -17.79
C ARG A 88 2.63 -9.23 -16.29
N ALA A 89 3.51 -9.82 -15.48
CA ALA A 89 3.36 -9.87 -14.03
C ALA A 89 3.34 -8.46 -13.40
N ILE A 90 4.24 -7.56 -13.82
CA ILE A 90 4.31 -6.17 -13.35
C ILE A 90 2.99 -5.45 -13.61
N ASN A 91 2.48 -5.52 -14.84
CA ASN A 91 1.23 -4.85 -15.20
C ASN A 91 0.03 -5.46 -14.45
N CYS A 92 -0.03 -6.78 -14.26
CA CYS A 92 -1.08 -7.39 -13.44
C CYS A 92 -1.05 -6.87 -11.99
N LEU A 93 0.14 -6.76 -11.38
CA LEU A 93 0.30 -6.24 -10.02
C LEU A 93 -0.14 -4.77 -9.93
N TRP A 94 0.29 -3.92 -10.86
CA TRP A 94 0.00 -2.49 -10.84
C TRP A 94 -1.44 -2.15 -11.22
N ILE A 95 -2.02 -2.84 -12.20
CA ILE A 95 -3.46 -2.69 -12.52
C ILE A 95 -4.31 -3.16 -11.33
N SER A 96 -3.96 -4.29 -10.70
CA SER A 96 -4.67 -4.77 -9.51
C SER A 96 -4.56 -3.78 -8.36
N SER A 97 -3.37 -3.21 -8.16
CA SER A 97 -3.14 -2.13 -7.19
C SER A 97 -4.04 -0.92 -7.47
N LEU A 98 -4.14 -0.49 -8.73
CA LEU A 98 -4.93 0.68 -9.13
C LEU A 98 -6.43 0.44 -8.89
N ILE A 99 -6.93 -0.72 -9.32
CA ILE A 99 -8.34 -1.10 -9.12
C ILE A 99 -8.66 -1.15 -7.62
N ALA A 100 -7.79 -1.71 -6.78
CA ALA A 100 -7.99 -1.73 -5.34
C ALA A 100 -8.00 -0.32 -4.71
N SER A 101 -7.13 0.59 -5.17
CA SER A 101 -7.10 2.00 -4.73
C SER A 101 -8.38 2.74 -5.12
N LEU A 102 -8.80 2.63 -6.38
CA LEU A 102 -10.04 3.27 -6.87
C LEU A 102 -11.29 2.68 -6.20
N SER A 103 -11.32 1.36 -5.97
CA SER A 103 -12.39 0.71 -5.21
C SER A 103 -12.44 1.25 -3.78
N THR A 104 -11.29 1.45 -3.15
CA THR A 104 -11.19 2.08 -1.82
C THR A 104 -11.81 3.48 -1.83
N ALA A 105 -11.45 4.31 -2.81
CA ALA A 105 -11.99 5.66 -2.94
C ALA A 105 -13.51 5.66 -3.15
N LEU A 106 -14.02 4.78 -4.02
CA LEU A 106 -15.45 4.64 -4.26
C LEU A 106 -16.21 4.25 -2.99
N ILE A 107 -15.73 3.23 -2.26
CA ILE A 107 -16.35 2.78 -1.02
C ILE A 107 -16.31 3.91 0.03
N ALA A 108 -15.20 4.66 0.11
CA ALA A 108 -15.09 5.78 1.03
C ALA A 108 -16.10 6.89 0.73
N ILE A 109 -16.30 7.24 -0.55
CA ILE A 109 -17.31 8.23 -0.99
C ILE A 109 -18.72 7.74 -0.64
N LEU A 110 -19.06 6.49 -0.95
CA LEU A 110 -20.36 5.90 -0.62
C LEU A 110 -20.61 5.89 0.89
N ALA A 111 -19.61 5.49 1.67
CA ALA A 111 -19.69 5.52 3.13
C ALA A 111 -19.97 6.94 3.65
N LYS A 112 -19.27 7.96 3.13
CA LYS A 112 -19.55 9.36 3.49
C LYS A 112 -20.98 9.77 3.16
N GLN A 113 -21.50 9.37 2.00
CA GLN A 113 -22.89 9.66 1.63
C GLN A 113 -23.86 9.05 2.64
N TRP A 114 -23.68 7.80 3.04
CA TRP A 114 -24.55 7.16 4.03
C TRP A 114 -24.46 7.81 5.40
N LEU A 115 -23.25 8.17 5.83
CA LEU A 115 -23.02 8.86 7.11
C LEU A 115 -23.64 10.26 7.13
N ALA A 116 -23.70 10.94 5.99
CA ALA A 116 -24.38 12.23 5.87
C ALA A 116 -25.90 12.13 6.11
N PHE A 117 -26.53 11.00 5.80
CA PHE A 117 -27.96 10.78 6.03
C PHE A 117 -28.31 10.20 7.40
N TYR A 118 -27.31 9.78 8.18
CA TYR A 118 -27.54 9.20 9.50
C TYR A 118 -28.18 10.17 10.51
N PRO A 119 -27.73 11.43 10.68
CA PRO A 119 -28.27 12.36 11.67
C PRO A 119 -29.78 12.53 11.59
N VAL A 120 -30.44 12.48 12.74
CA VAL A 120 -31.89 12.72 12.86
C VAL A 120 -32.13 14.19 13.13
N SER A 121 -32.89 14.85 12.24
CA SER A 121 -33.33 16.23 12.43
C SER A 121 -34.07 16.41 13.75
N ASP A 122 -33.96 17.59 14.34
CA ASP A 122 -34.62 17.90 15.61
C ASP A 122 -36.13 17.73 15.50
N ARG A 123 -36.74 17.15 16.55
CA ARG A 123 -38.18 16.92 16.67
C ARG A 123 -38.69 17.47 17.99
N GLU A 124 -39.96 17.86 18.01
CA GLU A 124 -40.63 18.35 19.22
C GLU A 124 -40.77 17.26 20.29
N ASN A 125 -41.11 16.03 19.88
CA ASN A 125 -41.19 14.87 20.77
C ASN A 125 -39.83 14.17 20.91
N LEU A 126 -39.23 14.25 22.11
CA LEU A 126 -37.91 13.68 22.39
C LEU A 126 -37.90 12.15 22.38
N ARG A 127 -39.03 11.52 22.72
CA ARG A 127 -39.16 10.06 22.69
C ARG A 127 -39.15 9.54 21.26
N GLU A 128 -39.89 10.17 20.36
CA GLU A 128 -39.90 9.83 18.93
C GLU A 128 -38.52 10.03 18.31
N TRP A 129 -37.85 11.14 18.62
CA TRP A 129 -36.47 11.38 18.19
C TRP A 129 -35.54 10.25 18.65
N ALA A 130 -35.63 9.87 19.93
CA ALA A 130 -34.78 8.84 20.52
C ALA A 130 -34.99 7.47 19.87
N GLN A 131 -36.25 7.09 19.62
CA GLN A 131 -36.61 5.84 18.95
C GLN A 131 -36.11 5.83 17.50
N LEU A 132 -36.30 6.92 16.75
CA LEU A 132 -35.85 7.00 15.37
C LEU A 132 -34.32 6.96 15.24
N ARG A 133 -33.60 7.68 16.12
CA ARG A 133 -32.13 7.60 16.17
C ARG A 133 -31.67 6.18 16.47
N GLN A 134 -32.27 5.53 17.47
CA GLN A 134 -31.89 4.17 17.83
C GLN A 134 -32.16 3.19 16.68
N TYR A 135 -33.32 3.32 16.01
CA TYR A 135 -33.65 2.55 14.80
C TYR A 135 -32.60 2.71 13.71
N ARG A 136 -32.16 3.94 13.40
CA ARG A 136 -31.10 4.20 12.41
C ARG A 136 -29.74 3.65 12.83
N PHE A 137 -29.39 3.76 14.11
CA PHE A 137 -28.13 3.24 14.65
C PHE A 137 -28.09 1.71 14.60
N ASP A 138 -29.19 1.06 14.96
CA ASP A 138 -29.31 -0.40 14.88
C ASP A 138 -29.32 -0.87 13.42
N ALA A 139 -29.91 -0.10 12.51
CA ALA A 139 -29.79 -0.35 11.07
C ALA A 139 -28.34 -0.26 10.58
N LEU A 140 -27.58 0.78 10.94
CA LEU A 140 -26.16 0.90 10.59
C LEU A 140 -25.36 -0.34 11.02
N LYS A 141 -25.60 -0.83 12.23
CA LYS A 141 -24.95 -2.05 12.75
C LYS A 141 -25.40 -3.30 12.01
N ARG A 142 -26.71 -3.47 11.80
CA ARG A 142 -27.29 -4.63 11.10
C ARG A 142 -26.77 -4.74 9.66
N TRP A 143 -26.60 -3.62 8.98
CA TRP A 143 -26.06 -3.54 7.62
C TRP A 143 -24.52 -3.49 7.57
N HIS A 144 -23.85 -3.68 8.72
CA HIS A 144 -22.38 -3.79 8.80
C HIS A 144 -21.61 -2.58 8.24
N VAL A 145 -22.21 -1.39 8.21
CA VAL A 145 -21.53 -0.15 7.79
C VAL A 145 -20.22 0.10 8.56
N PRO A 146 -20.15 -0.11 9.89
CA PRO A 146 -18.88 0.02 10.62
C PRO A 146 -17.78 -0.93 10.12
N VAL A 147 -18.15 -2.14 9.71
CA VAL A 147 -17.20 -3.13 9.17
C VAL A 147 -16.72 -2.70 7.79
N LEU A 148 -17.61 -2.18 6.94
CA LEU A 148 -17.23 -1.66 5.64
C LEU A 148 -16.21 -0.52 5.79
N ILE A 149 -16.48 0.45 6.67
CA ILE A 149 -15.56 1.57 6.96
C ILE A 149 -14.20 1.04 7.48
N ALA A 150 -14.19 0.00 8.30
CA ALA A 150 -12.97 -0.62 8.80
C ALA A 150 -12.17 -1.38 7.72
N VAL A 151 -12.82 -1.83 6.64
CA VAL A 151 -12.18 -2.52 5.51
C VAL A 151 -11.55 -1.55 4.52
N VAL A 152 -12.05 -0.29 4.42
CA VAL A 152 -11.51 0.73 3.50
C VAL A 152 -9.98 0.90 3.62
N PRO A 153 -9.39 1.14 4.81
CA PRO A 153 -7.94 1.24 4.92
C PRO A 153 -7.20 -0.04 4.50
N VAL A 154 -7.81 -1.21 4.70
CA VAL A 154 -7.19 -2.50 4.39
C VAL A 154 -7.01 -2.68 2.88
N LEU A 155 -8.02 -2.34 2.08
CA LEU A 155 -7.91 -2.36 0.61
C LEU A 155 -6.81 -1.41 0.13
N LEU A 156 -6.70 -0.24 0.74
CA LEU A 156 -5.66 0.74 0.42
C LEU A 156 -4.26 0.22 0.74
N HIS A 157 -4.10 -0.46 1.88
CA HIS A 157 -2.83 -1.09 2.23
C HIS A 157 -2.50 -2.23 1.25
N ILE A 158 -3.45 -3.09 0.90
CA ILE A 158 -3.25 -4.16 -0.10
C ILE A 158 -2.80 -3.55 -1.43
N SER A 159 -3.45 -2.47 -1.86
CA SER A 159 -3.09 -1.73 -3.05
C SER A 159 -1.63 -1.22 -3.01
N LEU A 160 -1.22 -0.58 -1.92
CA LEU A 160 0.17 -0.13 -1.72
C LEU A 160 1.16 -1.30 -1.74
N MET A 161 0.81 -2.42 -1.11
CA MET A 161 1.68 -3.61 -1.05
C MET A 161 1.89 -4.20 -2.44
N LEU A 162 0.82 -4.33 -3.24
CA LEU A 162 0.91 -4.79 -4.64
C LEU A 162 1.77 -3.87 -5.50
N PHE A 163 1.66 -2.55 -5.33
CA PHE A 163 2.50 -1.60 -6.04
C PHE A 163 3.98 -1.75 -5.72
N LEU A 164 4.31 -1.81 -4.43
CA LEU A 164 5.69 -1.98 -3.96
C LEU A 164 6.30 -3.31 -4.43
N ALA A 165 5.50 -4.38 -4.50
CA ALA A 165 5.94 -5.65 -5.07
C ALA A 165 6.25 -5.52 -6.56
N GLY A 166 5.35 -4.91 -7.33
CA GLY A 166 5.59 -4.65 -8.75
C GLY A 166 6.79 -3.73 -9.00
N LEU A 167 7.05 -2.77 -8.11
CA LEU A 167 8.22 -1.88 -8.20
C LEU A 167 9.54 -2.63 -8.08
N VAL A 168 9.63 -3.61 -7.17
CA VAL A 168 10.84 -4.45 -7.04
C VAL A 168 11.06 -5.27 -8.31
N VAL A 169 10.00 -5.90 -8.83
CA VAL A 169 10.09 -6.72 -10.06
C VAL A 169 10.46 -5.85 -11.26
N PHE A 170 9.85 -4.68 -11.41
CA PHE A 170 10.16 -3.73 -12.49
C PHE A 170 11.62 -3.28 -12.51
N LEU A 171 12.21 -3.06 -11.34
CA LEU A 171 13.60 -2.60 -11.24
C LEU A 171 14.62 -3.73 -11.43
N TRP A 172 14.19 -5.00 -11.35
CA TRP A 172 15.06 -6.16 -11.46
C TRP A 172 15.86 -6.17 -12.76
N ASP A 173 15.21 -5.85 -13.87
CA ASP A 173 15.82 -5.88 -15.21
C ASP A 173 16.48 -4.56 -15.61
N ILE A 174 16.31 -3.50 -14.81
CA ILE A 174 16.82 -2.15 -15.12
C ILE A 174 18.17 -1.89 -14.46
N ASP A 175 18.24 -1.98 -13.14
CA ASP A 175 19.45 -1.69 -12.37
C ASP A 175 19.44 -2.40 -11.02
N THR A 176 20.45 -3.24 -10.78
CA THR A 176 20.59 -4.02 -9.55
C THR A 176 20.68 -3.13 -8.32
N GLY A 177 21.34 -1.97 -8.41
CA GLY A 177 21.48 -1.04 -7.27
C GLY A 177 20.14 -0.48 -6.81
N THR A 178 19.34 0.00 -7.76
CA THR A 178 18.00 0.57 -7.53
C THR A 178 17.00 -0.51 -7.12
N MET A 179 17.09 -1.72 -7.70
CA MET A 179 16.29 -2.87 -7.26
C MET A 179 16.56 -3.22 -5.80
N VAL A 180 17.84 -3.34 -5.40
CA VAL A 180 18.21 -3.67 -4.02
C VAL A 180 17.67 -2.61 -3.07
N LEU A 181 17.81 -1.32 -3.42
CA LEU A 181 17.25 -0.23 -2.63
C LEU A 181 15.72 -0.34 -2.49
N ALA A 182 15.00 -0.54 -3.59
CA ALA A 182 13.54 -0.69 -3.58
C ALA A 182 13.11 -1.91 -2.77
N PHE A 183 13.80 -3.04 -2.89
CA PHE A 183 13.55 -4.24 -2.11
C PHE A 183 13.70 -3.98 -0.61
N VAL A 184 14.79 -3.32 -0.18
CA VAL A 184 14.98 -2.95 1.24
C VAL A 184 13.82 -2.08 1.71
N LEU A 185 13.49 -1.02 1.00
CA LEU A 185 12.46 -0.09 1.47
C LEU A 185 11.06 -0.71 1.49
N SER A 186 10.74 -1.55 0.50
CA SER A 186 9.48 -2.29 0.43
C SER A 186 9.37 -3.30 1.56
N SER A 187 10.39 -4.15 1.74
CA SER A 187 10.43 -5.10 2.86
C SER A 187 10.31 -4.38 4.20
N ALA A 188 10.81 -3.15 4.32
CA ALA A 188 10.84 -2.40 5.57
C ALA A 188 9.45 -2.00 6.00
N THR A 189 8.74 -1.48 5.00
CA THR A 189 7.35 -1.10 5.11
C THR A 189 6.49 -2.30 5.46
N TYR A 190 6.72 -3.46 4.82
CA TYR A 190 5.99 -4.70 5.09
C TYR A 190 6.25 -5.21 6.51
N GLY A 191 7.51 -5.22 6.94
CA GLY A 191 7.92 -5.65 8.28
C GLY A 191 7.30 -4.79 9.37
N LEU A 192 7.36 -3.47 9.22
CA LEU A 192 6.76 -2.52 10.17
C LEU A 192 5.23 -2.68 10.23
N TYR A 193 4.58 -2.81 9.06
CA TYR A 193 3.14 -3.03 8.99
C TYR A 193 2.72 -4.35 9.65
N GLY A 194 3.46 -5.43 9.39
CA GLY A 194 3.24 -6.73 10.01
C GLY A 194 3.44 -6.67 11.53
N PHE A 195 4.55 -6.06 11.99
CA PHE A 195 4.84 -5.91 13.41
C PHE A 195 3.75 -5.13 14.15
N THR A 196 3.33 -3.98 13.63
CA THR A 196 2.29 -3.15 14.25
C THR A 196 0.92 -3.83 14.25
N THR A 197 0.62 -4.66 13.26
CA THR A 197 -0.63 -5.44 13.19
C THR A 197 -0.63 -6.64 14.13
N LEU A 198 0.53 -7.29 14.31
CA LEU A 198 0.66 -8.50 15.12
C LEU A 198 0.92 -8.21 16.60
N SER A 199 1.60 -7.10 16.93
CA SER A 199 1.95 -6.72 18.31
C SER A 199 0.77 -6.81 19.31
N PRO A 200 -0.47 -6.38 18.99
CA PRO A 200 -1.59 -6.41 19.93
C PRO A 200 -2.13 -7.82 20.23
N VAL A 201 -1.71 -8.83 19.47
CA VAL A 201 -2.04 -10.24 19.72
C VAL A 201 -1.16 -10.83 20.81
N PHE A 202 0.12 -10.44 20.87
CA PHE A 202 1.08 -10.93 21.87
C PHE A 202 1.02 -10.15 23.16
N TRP A 203 0.82 -8.83 23.06
CA TRP A 203 0.75 -7.95 24.21
C TRP A 203 -0.57 -7.20 24.22
N SER A 204 -1.43 -7.54 25.18
CA SER A 204 -2.67 -6.80 25.42
C SER A 204 -2.43 -5.33 25.76
N SER A 205 -1.24 -4.99 26.25
CA SER A 205 -0.81 -3.62 26.59
C SER A 205 -0.25 -2.83 25.40
N SER A 206 -0.19 -3.42 24.21
CA SER A 206 0.37 -2.73 23.03
C SER A 206 -0.47 -1.50 22.64
N PRO A 207 0.17 -0.34 22.39
CA PRO A 207 -0.52 0.88 21.98
C PRO A 207 -0.96 0.84 20.51
N PHE A 208 -0.40 -0.07 19.70
CA PHE A 208 -0.70 -0.15 18.28
C PHE A 208 -2.11 -0.66 18.06
N ARG A 209 -2.92 0.10 17.31
CA ARG A 209 -4.25 -0.32 16.88
C ARG A 209 -4.35 -0.15 15.39
N THR A 210 -4.39 -1.28 14.69
CA THR A 210 -4.62 -1.32 13.24
C THR A 210 -6.08 -1.70 12.97
N PRO A 211 -6.65 -1.34 11.81
CA PRO A 211 -8.02 -1.75 11.43
C PRO A 211 -8.20 -3.28 11.42
N LEU A 212 -7.11 -4.04 11.25
CA LEU A 212 -7.10 -5.50 11.28
C LEU A 212 -7.06 -6.08 12.70
N THR A 213 -6.66 -5.31 13.71
CA THR A 213 -6.52 -5.78 15.10
C THR A 213 -7.76 -6.51 15.65
N PRO A 214 -9.00 -6.00 15.55
CA PRO A 214 -10.18 -6.70 16.06
C PRO A 214 -10.48 -8.00 15.31
N VAL A 215 -10.20 -8.06 14.01
CA VAL A 215 -10.37 -9.28 13.20
C VAL A 215 -9.33 -10.32 13.60
N LEU A 216 -8.05 -9.91 13.72
CA LEU A 216 -6.96 -10.79 14.16
C LEU A 216 -7.25 -11.37 15.55
N LYS A 217 -7.67 -10.56 16.52
CA LYS A 217 -7.98 -11.05 17.86
C LYS A 217 -9.11 -12.10 17.84
N ARG A 218 -10.11 -11.94 16.96
CA ARG A 218 -11.22 -12.90 16.84
C ARG A 218 -10.77 -14.22 16.18
N ILE A 219 -9.90 -14.14 15.17
CA ILE A 219 -9.33 -15.31 14.49
C ILE A 219 -8.38 -16.06 15.44
N PHE A 220 -7.44 -15.36 16.09
CA PHE A 220 -6.48 -15.96 17.01
C PHE A 220 -7.05 -16.42 18.36
N HIS A 221 -8.22 -15.93 18.76
CA HIS A 221 -8.94 -16.54 19.88
C HIS A 221 -9.61 -17.86 19.46
N ARG A 222 -9.82 -18.09 18.16
CA ARG A 222 -10.43 -19.30 17.60
C ARG A 222 -9.40 -20.34 17.16
N ASP A 223 -8.24 -19.92 16.66
CA ASP A 223 -7.13 -20.78 16.24
C ASP A 223 -5.96 -20.74 17.24
N SER A 224 -5.27 -21.86 17.41
CA SER A 224 -4.23 -22.05 18.46
C SER A 224 -3.11 -20.98 18.45
N PRO A 225 -2.54 -20.62 19.64
CA PRO A 225 -1.49 -19.59 19.79
C PRO A 225 -0.21 -19.84 18.97
N ILE A 226 -0.03 -21.05 18.44
CA ILE A 226 1.12 -21.48 17.64
C ILE A 226 1.16 -20.74 16.29
N ILE A 227 0.01 -20.51 15.65
CA ILE A 227 -0.05 -19.80 14.37
C ILE A 227 0.38 -18.33 14.54
N ALA A 228 0.02 -17.73 15.69
CA ALA A 228 0.38 -16.35 16.02
C ALA A 228 1.90 -16.23 16.15
N ILE A 229 2.50 -17.12 16.94
CA ILE A 229 3.94 -17.18 17.17
C ILE A 229 4.69 -17.36 15.85
N SER A 230 4.20 -18.22 14.94
CA SER A 230 4.81 -18.40 13.62
C SER A 230 4.81 -17.10 12.80
N LEU A 231 3.66 -16.42 12.69
CA LEU A 231 3.53 -15.19 11.91
C LEU A 231 4.33 -14.03 12.52
N TYR A 232 4.43 -13.97 13.85
CA TYR A 232 5.23 -12.97 14.56
C TYR A 232 6.73 -13.22 14.42
N SER A 233 7.16 -14.48 14.45
CA SER A 233 8.55 -14.85 14.18
C SER A 233 8.96 -14.53 12.74
N VAL A 234 8.07 -14.74 11.77
CA VAL A 234 8.29 -14.34 10.36
C VAL A 234 8.37 -12.82 10.24
N ALA A 235 7.50 -12.07 10.92
CA ALA A 235 7.54 -10.61 10.90
C ALA A 235 8.82 -10.03 11.54
N ILE A 236 9.29 -10.62 12.65
CA ILE A 236 10.57 -10.25 13.28
C ILE A 236 11.75 -10.65 12.40
N ALA A 237 11.75 -11.85 11.83
CA ALA A 237 12.81 -12.30 10.93
C ALA A 237 12.88 -11.43 9.66
N ALA A 238 11.73 -11.02 9.12
CA ALA A 238 11.66 -10.06 8.03
C ALA A 238 12.24 -8.70 8.45
N MET A 239 11.89 -8.17 9.64
CA MET A 239 12.45 -6.92 10.19
C MET A 239 13.96 -6.99 10.48
N LEU A 240 14.47 -8.14 10.92
CA LEU A 240 15.91 -8.33 11.14
C LEU A 240 16.66 -8.47 9.81
N GLY A 241 16.15 -9.29 8.89
CA GLY A 241 16.67 -9.41 7.53
C GLY A 241 16.74 -8.04 6.86
N LEU A 242 15.73 -7.22 7.05
CA LEU A 242 15.69 -5.85 6.58
C LEU A 242 16.81 -4.95 7.08
N THR A 243 17.10 -4.98 8.39
CA THR A 243 18.17 -4.17 8.97
C THR A 243 19.53 -4.57 8.41
N ALA A 244 19.70 -5.88 8.13
CA ALA A 244 20.88 -6.40 7.45
C ALA A 244 20.96 -5.94 6.00
N VAL A 245 19.87 -6.01 5.23
CA VAL A 245 19.87 -5.52 3.83
C VAL A 245 20.09 -4.00 3.80
N HIS A 246 19.52 -3.21 4.71
CA HIS A 246 19.79 -1.77 4.80
C HIS A 246 21.27 -1.46 5.12
N ALA A 247 21.92 -2.27 5.95
CA ALA A 247 23.36 -2.17 6.21
C ALA A 247 24.20 -2.51 4.97
N VAL A 248 23.79 -3.53 4.22
CA VAL A 248 24.43 -3.91 2.94
C VAL A 248 24.26 -2.81 1.90
N THR A 249 23.05 -2.28 1.72
CA THR A 249 22.78 -1.19 0.76
C THR A 249 23.56 0.07 1.13
N ARG A 250 23.66 0.43 2.41
CA ARG A 250 24.56 1.52 2.86
C ARG A 250 26.02 1.24 2.50
N SER A 251 26.48 0.00 2.65
CA SER A 251 27.85 -0.39 2.33
C SER A 251 28.12 -0.33 0.82
N VAL A 252 27.18 -0.79 -0.01
CA VAL A 252 27.27 -0.72 -1.48
C VAL A 252 27.22 0.72 -1.97
N VAL A 253 26.32 1.55 -1.45
CA VAL A 253 26.26 2.99 -1.78
C VAL A 253 27.52 3.72 -1.31
N ALA A 254 28.07 3.37 -0.15
CA ALA A 254 29.36 3.90 0.33
C ALA A 254 30.51 3.49 -0.60
N LEU A 255 30.56 2.23 -1.04
CA LEU A 255 31.55 1.73 -2.00
C LEU A 255 31.42 2.39 -3.38
N TYR A 256 30.20 2.55 -3.87
CA TYR A 256 29.92 3.22 -5.13
C TYR A 256 30.29 4.71 -5.09
N THR A 257 29.91 5.41 -4.01
CA THR A 257 30.30 6.82 -3.82
C THR A 257 31.80 6.98 -3.62
N LEU A 258 32.48 6.04 -2.94
CA LEU A 258 33.93 6.00 -2.86
C LEU A 258 34.56 5.79 -4.24
N ALA A 259 34.05 4.85 -5.05
CA ALA A 259 34.53 4.55 -6.39
C ALA A 259 34.37 5.73 -7.36
N VAL A 260 33.25 6.45 -7.29
CA VAL A 260 32.97 7.65 -8.10
C VAL A 260 33.79 8.86 -7.62
N ARG A 261 34.12 8.93 -6.33
CA ARG A 261 34.89 10.03 -5.72
C ARG A 261 36.40 9.81 -5.75
N ILE A 262 36.89 8.67 -6.27
CA ILE A 262 38.31 8.52 -6.62
C ILE A 262 38.61 9.60 -7.68
N PRO A 263 39.41 10.63 -7.35
CA PRO A 263 39.70 11.68 -8.31
C PRO A 263 40.40 11.04 -9.50
N ARG A 264 39.97 11.36 -10.73
CA ARG A 264 40.55 10.85 -11.99
C ARG A 264 42.08 10.93 -12.04
N ARG A 265 42.70 11.81 -11.24
CA ARG A 265 44.14 11.93 -11.02
C ARG A 265 44.79 10.68 -10.37
N CYS A 266 44.11 9.99 -9.45
CA CYS A 266 44.64 8.76 -8.84
C CYS A 266 44.61 7.59 -9.82
N VAL A 267 43.55 7.47 -10.63
CA VAL A 267 43.44 6.44 -11.68
C VAL A 267 44.48 6.69 -12.77
N SER A 268 44.68 7.95 -13.20
CA SER A 268 45.72 8.28 -14.19
C SER A 268 47.15 8.07 -13.67
N PHE A 269 47.40 8.29 -12.38
CA PHE A 269 48.71 8.06 -11.76
C PHE A 269 49.02 6.56 -11.62
N LEU A 270 48.02 5.74 -11.27
CA LEU A 270 48.18 4.28 -11.16
C LEU A 270 48.40 3.64 -12.54
N ILE A 271 47.64 4.06 -13.56
CA ILE A 271 47.81 3.55 -14.93
C ILE A 271 49.19 3.93 -15.49
N ARG A 272 49.67 5.15 -15.24
CA ARG A 272 50.96 5.62 -15.76
C ARG A 272 52.18 4.97 -15.10
N ASN A 273 52.10 4.63 -13.80
CA ASN A 273 53.25 4.10 -13.06
C ASN A 273 53.26 2.57 -12.89
N VAL A 274 52.12 1.89 -13.04
CA VAL A 274 52.02 0.43 -12.81
C VAL A 274 51.85 -0.36 -14.10
N LEU A 275 51.12 0.16 -15.09
CA LEU A 275 50.79 -0.58 -16.33
C LEU A 275 51.69 -0.28 -17.52
N VAL A 276 52.50 0.79 -17.47
CA VAL A 276 53.51 1.09 -18.50
C VAL A 276 54.87 1.32 -17.84
N PRO A 277 55.54 0.27 -17.32
CA PRO A 277 56.94 0.39 -16.95
C PRO A 277 57.79 0.34 -18.22
N GLY A 278 58.19 1.51 -18.72
CA GLY A 278 59.30 1.65 -19.67
C GLY A 278 58.98 1.31 -21.12
N ILE A 279 58.59 2.34 -21.87
CA ILE A 279 59.14 2.61 -23.22
C ILE A 279 59.61 4.06 -23.21
#